data_AF-E1I9Y0-F1
#
_entry.id   AF-E1I9Y0-F1
#
_cell.length_a   1.000
_cell.length_b   1.000
_cell.length_c   1.000
_cell.angle_alpha   90.00
_cell.angle_beta   90.00
_cell.angle_gamma   90.00
#
_symmetry.space_group_name_H-M   'P 1'
#
loop_
_entity.id
_entity.type
_entity.pdbx_description
1 polymer ?
#
loop_
_entity_poly.entity_id
_entity_poly.type
_entity_poly.pdbx_seq_one_letter_code
_entity_poly.pdbx_strand_id
1 'polypeptide(L)'
;MDLKEIFGKNVQFKRRQINWTQEDLAEAVGVDTRTISRIETGETATEFTTIEKIASALNIDAYQLFIHPDTPEHINSDLIQKISLRAQELYSENIMLLAKKSGIDIPTTKSRKVSREQSALNRFDKNRNRSLDVLAPIRVEALAKTFATLISNFSTIDRGTIWAILQKTHLHLFSNTLIPSKIIENIISAHQSWAKTSGTAFERFIANHLSNIIPDLTVVKPSDLATLKTKHSIKNIDKLIGRSEDDLMVVYKDINNMYLIGVIQAKTSVRDRIKMDASHSQIMLRAGLWSAHITIDPDNFLGKPKFRELADGVSVLGAVWHGVYKLSSIVSESEGVFDFDKLSTHLPQIIQAVINEKMSPTWRPN
;
A
#
# COMPACT_ATOMS: atom_id res chain seq x y z
N MET A 1 40.52 2.51 -14.38
CA MET A 1 40.15 1.52 -15.39
C MET A 1 39.58 2.26 -16.59
N ASP A 2 39.90 1.82 -17.81
CA ASP A 2 39.22 2.32 -19.02
C ASP A 2 37.79 1.73 -19.09
N LEU A 3 36.89 2.39 -19.82
CA LEU A 3 35.48 2.01 -19.97
C LEU A 3 35.30 0.58 -20.46
N LYS A 4 36.20 0.10 -21.33
CA LYS A 4 36.21 -1.28 -21.84
C LYS A 4 36.50 -2.30 -20.74
N GLU A 5 37.43 -1.98 -19.85
CA GLU A 5 37.76 -2.85 -18.71
C GLU A 5 36.61 -2.87 -17.68
N ILE A 6 35.96 -1.73 -17.45
CA ILE A 6 34.77 -1.63 -16.57
C ILE A 6 33.64 -2.50 -17.12
N PHE A 7 33.35 -2.32 -18.41
CA PHE A 7 32.36 -3.13 -19.12
C PHE A 7 32.66 -4.62 -19.01
N GLY A 8 33.88 -5.04 -19.35
CA GLY A 8 34.30 -6.43 -19.31
C GLY A 8 34.15 -7.07 -17.93
N LYS A 9 34.60 -6.38 -16.87
CA LYS A 9 34.44 -6.88 -15.49
C LYS A 9 32.98 -7.00 -15.07
N ASN A 10 32.13 -6.04 -15.43
CA ASN A 10 30.72 -6.08 -15.08
C ASN A 10 29.97 -7.20 -15.81
N VAL A 11 30.28 -7.44 -17.09
CA VAL A 11 29.75 -8.58 -17.84
C VAL A 11 30.13 -9.89 -17.15
N GLN A 12 31.41 -10.05 -16.81
CA GLN A 12 31.90 -11.24 -16.11
C GLN A 12 31.20 -11.44 -14.76
N PHE A 13 31.08 -10.36 -13.97
CA PHE A 13 30.46 -10.39 -12.66
C PHE A 13 28.99 -10.82 -12.75
N LYS A 14 28.20 -10.17 -13.60
CA LYS A 14 26.77 -10.45 -13.79
C LYS A 14 26.52 -11.87 -14.31
N ARG A 15 27.36 -12.34 -15.24
CA ARG A 15 27.33 -13.73 -15.70
C ARG A 15 27.56 -14.73 -14.56
N ARG A 16 28.55 -14.49 -13.70
CA ARG A 16 28.83 -15.37 -12.55
C ARG A 16 27.71 -15.35 -11.52
N GLN A 17 27.00 -14.23 -11.35
CA GLN A 17 25.84 -14.17 -10.43
C GLN A 17 24.71 -15.13 -10.82
N ILE A 18 24.56 -15.44 -12.11
CA ILE A 18 23.59 -16.41 -12.62
C ILE A 18 24.20 -17.80 -12.88
N ASN A 19 25.42 -18.06 -12.37
CA ASN A 19 26.17 -19.31 -12.51
C ASN A 19 26.44 -19.75 -13.96
N TRP A 20 26.56 -18.81 -14.89
CA TRP A 20 26.87 -19.12 -16.29
C TRP A 20 28.37 -19.21 -16.55
N THR A 21 28.77 -20.10 -17.44
CA THR A 21 30.11 -20.19 -18.04
C THR A 21 30.25 -19.18 -19.19
N GLN A 22 31.48 -18.94 -19.68
CA GLN A 22 31.66 -18.04 -20.83
C GLN A 22 30.98 -18.61 -22.08
N GLU A 23 30.94 -19.93 -22.20
CA GLU A 23 30.25 -20.68 -23.24
C GLU A 23 28.74 -20.42 -23.19
N ASP A 24 28.13 -20.48 -22.00
CA ASP A 24 26.69 -20.23 -21.84
C ASP A 24 26.31 -18.81 -22.26
N LEU A 25 27.12 -17.81 -21.89
CA LEU A 25 26.88 -16.42 -22.30
C LEU A 25 27.10 -16.24 -23.81
N ALA A 26 28.11 -16.90 -24.38
CA ALA A 26 28.38 -16.84 -25.81
C ALA A 26 27.22 -17.41 -26.62
N GLU A 27 26.68 -18.55 -26.20
CA GLU A 27 25.50 -19.16 -26.79
C GLU A 27 24.28 -18.23 -26.70
N ALA A 28 24.00 -17.66 -25.54
CA ALA A 28 22.86 -16.77 -25.33
C ALA A 28 22.93 -15.46 -26.15
N VAL A 29 24.14 -14.96 -26.40
CA VAL A 29 24.38 -13.72 -27.17
C VAL A 29 24.51 -14.00 -28.68
N GLY A 30 24.79 -15.24 -29.07
CA GLY A 30 25.03 -15.65 -30.45
C GLY A 30 26.39 -15.21 -30.98
N VAL A 31 27.44 -15.33 -30.15
CA VAL A 31 28.84 -15.05 -30.50
C VAL A 31 29.73 -16.23 -30.10
N ASP A 32 31.00 -16.22 -30.50
CA ASP A 32 31.95 -17.24 -30.06
C ASP A 32 32.45 -16.98 -28.63
N THR A 33 32.81 -18.06 -27.91
CA THR A 33 33.33 -18.00 -26.53
C THR A 33 34.58 -17.13 -26.41
N ARG A 34 35.42 -17.09 -27.45
CA ARG A 34 36.64 -16.27 -27.45
C ARG A 34 36.29 -14.78 -27.52
N THR A 35 35.22 -14.39 -28.21
CA THR A 35 34.68 -13.04 -28.21
C THR A 35 34.21 -12.63 -26.81
N ILE A 36 33.46 -13.49 -26.10
CA ILE A 36 33.09 -13.21 -24.70
C ILE A 36 34.33 -13.06 -23.81
N SER A 37 35.32 -13.93 -23.96
CA SER A 37 36.57 -13.85 -23.18
C SER A 37 37.32 -12.52 -23.41
N ARG A 38 37.42 -12.08 -24.67
CA ARG A 38 38.06 -10.79 -25.04
C ARG A 38 37.26 -9.57 -24.58
N ILE A 39 35.93 -9.70 -24.53
CA ILE A 39 35.05 -8.69 -23.95
C ILE A 39 35.29 -8.59 -22.44
N GLU A 40 35.28 -9.72 -21.72
CA GLU A 40 35.46 -9.74 -20.26
C GLU A 40 36.82 -9.21 -19.81
N THR A 41 37.85 -9.36 -20.64
CA THR A 41 39.21 -8.88 -20.39
C THR A 41 39.45 -7.44 -20.88
N GLY A 42 38.48 -6.83 -21.58
CA GLY A 42 38.60 -5.47 -22.10
C GLY A 42 39.50 -5.33 -23.34
N GLU A 43 39.89 -6.44 -23.97
CA GLU A 43 40.81 -6.47 -25.11
C GLU A 43 40.17 -5.99 -26.43
N THR A 44 38.84 -6.02 -26.53
CA THR A 44 38.11 -5.67 -27.76
C THR A 44 37.09 -4.56 -27.51
N ALA A 45 36.92 -3.66 -28.48
CA ALA A 45 35.81 -2.71 -28.48
C ALA A 45 34.52 -3.41 -28.92
N THR A 46 33.53 -3.45 -28.03
CA THR A 46 32.24 -4.11 -28.27
C THR A 46 31.26 -3.15 -28.95
N GLU A 47 30.61 -3.60 -30.01
CA GLU A 47 29.53 -2.83 -30.64
C GLU A 47 28.28 -2.74 -29.74
N PHE A 48 27.52 -1.66 -29.87
CA PHE A 48 26.28 -1.44 -29.10
C PHE A 48 25.26 -2.56 -29.29
N THR A 49 25.17 -3.12 -30.50
CA THR A 49 24.32 -4.27 -30.81
C THR A 49 24.64 -5.49 -29.95
N THR A 50 25.93 -5.75 -29.71
CA THR A 50 26.39 -6.84 -28.85
C THR A 50 26.21 -6.52 -27.37
N ILE A 51 26.38 -5.25 -26.97
CA ILE A 51 26.08 -4.78 -25.60
C ILE A 51 24.61 -5.02 -25.25
N GLU A 52 23.68 -4.69 -26.14
CA GLU A 52 22.24 -4.91 -25.95
C GLU A 52 21.89 -6.38 -25.83
N LYS A 53 22.50 -7.23 -26.65
CA LYS A 53 22.33 -8.69 -26.57
C LYS A 53 22.85 -9.26 -25.27
N ILE A 54 24.02 -8.81 -24.80
CA ILE A 54 24.58 -9.20 -23.51
C ILE A 54 23.66 -8.76 -22.37
N ALA A 55 23.19 -7.51 -22.38
CA ALA A 55 22.27 -6.99 -21.36
C ALA A 55 20.96 -7.79 -21.32
N SER A 56 20.41 -8.11 -22.50
CA SER A 56 19.21 -8.93 -22.64
C SER A 56 19.41 -10.35 -22.14
N ALA A 57 20.53 -11.00 -22.51
CA ALA A 57 20.88 -12.34 -22.06
C ALA A 57 21.04 -12.42 -20.54
N LEU A 58 21.61 -11.38 -19.93
CA LEU A 58 21.78 -11.25 -18.49
C LEU A 58 20.54 -10.71 -17.76
N ASN A 59 19.48 -10.36 -18.50
CA ASN A 59 18.23 -9.77 -17.99
C ASN A 59 18.45 -8.52 -17.13
N ILE A 60 19.25 -7.57 -17.63
CA ILE A 60 19.57 -6.29 -16.99
C ILE A 60 19.43 -5.15 -17.99
N ASP A 61 19.36 -3.92 -17.49
CA ASP A 61 19.47 -2.73 -18.34
C ASP A 61 20.93 -2.48 -18.73
N ALA A 62 21.18 -2.08 -19.99
CA ALA A 62 22.53 -1.92 -20.52
C ALA A 62 23.42 -0.94 -19.73
N TYR A 63 22.84 0.10 -19.12
CA TYR A 63 23.60 1.08 -18.32
C TYR A 63 24.34 0.42 -17.13
N GLN A 64 23.79 -0.69 -16.59
CA GLN A 64 24.37 -1.38 -15.45
C GLN A 64 25.72 -2.02 -15.77
N LEU A 65 26.03 -2.24 -17.05
CA LEU A 65 27.33 -2.76 -17.50
C LEU A 65 28.44 -1.70 -17.47
N PHE A 66 28.11 -0.42 -17.37
CA PHE A 66 29.08 0.69 -17.43
C PHE A 66 29.31 1.36 -16.07
N ILE A 67 28.77 0.81 -14.99
CA ILE A 67 28.95 1.32 -13.63
C ILE A 67 30.37 0.96 -13.14
N HIS A 68 31.17 1.95 -12.75
CA HIS A 68 32.53 1.71 -12.23
C HIS A 68 32.48 0.84 -10.95
N PRO A 69 33.36 -0.16 -10.76
CA PRO A 69 33.37 -0.99 -9.54
C PRO A 69 33.61 -0.19 -8.26
N ASP A 70 34.35 0.92 -8.37
CA ASP A 70 34.58 1.87 -7.29
C ASP A 70 33.49 2.97 -7.19
N THR A 71 32.36 2.84 -7.89
CA THR A 71 31.22 3.69 -7.55
C THR A 71 30.66 3.27 -6.19
N PRO A 72 30.14 4.22 -5.40
CA PRO A 72 29.48 3.93 -4.12
C PRO A 72 28.35 2.88 -4.19
N GLU A 73 27.86 2.55 -5.38
CA GLU A 73 26.80 1.56 -5.63
C GLU A 73 27.32 0.10 -5.61
N HIS A 74 28.55 -0.17 -6.07
CA HIS A 74 29.14 -1.51 -6.07
C HIS A 74 29.85 -1.85 -4.75
N ILE A 75 30.56 -0.89 -4.15
CA ILE A 75 31.14 -1.04 -2.79
C ILE A 75 30.02 -1.30 -1.74
N ASN A 76 28.81 -0.82 -2.01
CA ASN A 76 27.64 -1.12 -1.20
C ASN A 76 27.16 -2.58 -1.33
N SER A 77 27.32 -3.30 -2.43
CA SER A 77 26.65 -4.61 -2.60
C SER A 77 27.21 -5.71 -1.69
N ASP A 78 28.53 -5.83 -1.58
CA ASP A 78 29.18 -6.84 -0.73
C ASP A 78 28.99 -6.53 0.76
N LEU A 79 29.08 -5.25 1.11
CA LEU A 79 28.83 -4.79 2.47
C LEU A 79 27.34 -4.97 2.84
N ILE A 80 26.41 -4.63 1.96
CA ILE A 80 24.97 -4.87 2.13
C ILE A 80 24.71 -6.38 2.25
N GLN A 81 25.39 -7.24 1.49
CA GLN A 81 25.24 -8.68 1.61
C GLN A 81 25.73 -9.18 2.98
N LYS A 82 26.88 -8.70 3.46
CA LYS A 82 27.39 -8.99 4.80
C LYS A 82 26.43 -8.54 5.89
N ILE A 83 25.89 -7.32 5.78
CA ILE A 83 24.89 -6.79 6.72
C ILE A 83 23.61 -7.64 6.68
N SER A 84 23.17 -8.06 5.49
CA SER A 84 21.99 -8.90 5.31
C SER A 84 22.13 -10.26 5.98
N LEU A 85 23.26 -10.93 5.79
CA LEU A 85 23.57 -12.20 6.47
C LEU A 85 23.60 -12.01 7.98
N ARG A 86 24.30 -10.97 8.47
CA ARG A 86 24.38 -10.69 9.90
C ARG A 86 23.02 -10.34 10.51
N ALA A 87 22.17 -9.64 9.76
CA ALA A 87 20.81 -9.33 10.17
C ALA A 87 19.95 -10.60 10.32
N GLN A 88 20.08 -11.56 9.40
CA GLN A 88 19.36 -12.84 9.46
C GLN A 88 19.76 -13.66 10.69
N GLU A 89 21.06 -13.76 10.96
CA GLU A 89 21.59 -14.45 12.14
C GLU A 89 21.06 -13.81 13.43
N LEU A 90 21.34 -12.52 13.63
CA LEU A 90 20.96 -11.79 14.85
C LEU A 90 19.46 -11.81 15.09
N TYR A 91 18.66 -11.63 14.03
CA TYR A 91 17.21 -11.63 14.17
C TYR A 91 16.69 -13.02 14.57
N SER A 92 17.19 -14.08 13.95
CA SER A 92 16.81 -15.47 14.29
C SER A 92 17.21 -15.83 15.73
N GLU A 93 18.42 -15.46 16.15
CA GLU A 93 18.91 -15.64 17.52
C GLU A 93 18.04 -14.90 18.54
N ASN A 94 17.73 -13.63 18.28
CA ASN A 94 16.90 -12.82 19.16
C ASN A 94 15.48 -13.39 19.31
N ILE A 95 14.87 -13.85 18.21
CA ILE A 95 13.57 -14.52 18.24
C ILE A 95 13.61 -15.77 19.12
N MET A 96 14.59 -16.66 18.91
CA MET A 96 14.71 -17.90 19.68
C MET A 96 14.94 -17.62 21.17
N LEU A 97 15.82 -16.67 21.50
CA LEU A 97 16.14 -16.32 22.89
C LEU A 97 14.94 -15.70 23.61
N LEU A 98 14.21 -14.79 22.95
CA LEU A 98 13.03 -14.15 23.52
C LEU A 98 11.87 -15.13 23.67
N ALA A 99 11.62 -15.98 22.68
CA ALA A 99 10.59 -17.00 22.77
C ALA A 99 10.84 -17.98 23.92
N LYS A 100 12.08 -18.46 24.07
CA LYS A 100 12.47 -19.31 25.19
C LYS A 100 12.23 -18.62 26.55
N LYS A 101 12.58 -17.33 26.67
CA LYS A 101 12.31 -16.55 27.88
C LYS A 101 10.82 -16.40 28.19
N SER A 102 9.99 -16.32 27.16
CA SER A 102 8.54 -16.27 27.28
C SER A 102 7.88 -17.65 27.42
N GLY A 103 8.66 -18.73 27.56
CA GLY A 103 8.13 -20.10 27.69
C GLY A 103 7.51 -20.66 26.40
N ILE A 104 7.80 -20.06 25.25
CA ILE A 104 7.28 -20.48 23.94
C ILE A 104 8.36 -21.30 23.25
N ASP A 105 8.03 -22.56 22.92
CA ASP A 105 8.91 -23.42 22.15
C ASP A 105 8.69 -23.20 20.65
N ILE A 106 9.77 -22.85 19.92
CA ILE A 106 9.74 -22.64 18.47
C ILE A 106 10.40 -23.87 17.83
N PRO A 107 9.66 -24.67 17.01
CA PRO A 107 10.23 -25.82 16.33
C PRO A 107 11.41 -25.43 15.43
N THR A 108 12.58 -26.01 15.66
CA THR A 108 13.75 -25.79 14.80
C THR A 108 13.63 -26.64 13.52
N THR A 109 13.90 -26.04 12.36
CA THR A 109 13.68 -26.59 11.01
C THR A 109 14.61 -27.75 10.60
N LYS A 110 15.34 -28.40 11.53
CA LYS A 110 16.21 -29.55 11.19
C LYS A 110 15.46 -30.89 10.98
N SER A 111 14.14 -30.92 11.06
CA SER A 111 13.36 -32.15 10.88
C SER A 111 12.00 -31.86 10.25
N ARG A 112 11.93 -31.78 8.92
CA ARG A 112 10.71 -32.11 8.17
C ARG A 112 11.07 -32.49 6.74
N LYS A 113 11.24 -33.80 6.52
CA LYS A 113 11.20 -34.40 5.19
C LYS A 113 9.88 -34.03 4.54
N VAL A 114 9.98 -33.50 3.34
CA VAL A 114 8.92 -33.26 2.37
C VAL A 114 8.04 -34.50 2.25
N SER A 115 6.76 -34.42 2.65
CA SER A 115 5.69 -35.17 2.00
C SER A 115 4.30 -34.69 2.42
N ARG A 116 3.43 -34.62 1.41
CA ARG A 116 1.97 -34.50 1.41
C ARG A 116 1.38 -33.10 1.52
N GLU A 117 1.26 -32.51 0.33
CA GLU A 117 0.44 -31.35 0.02
C GLU A 117 -1.04 -31.71 -0.18
N GLN A 118 -1.85 -30.65 -0.13
CA GLN A 118 -3.24 -30.47 -0.59
C GLN A 118 -4.42 -30.74 0.37
N SER A 119 -4.34 -31.64 1.35
CA SER A 119 -5.41 -31.80 2.36
C SER A 119 -5.21 -31.00 3.65
N ALA A 120 -4.05 -30.33 3.79
CA ALA A 120 -3.64 -29.56 4.97
C ALA A 120 -4.09 -28.08 4.96
N LEU A 121 -4.35 -27.51 3.79
CA LEU A 121 -4.57 -26.07 3.59
C LEU A 121 -5.73 -25.50 4.45
N ASN A 122 -6.82 -26.25 4.63
CA ASN A 122 -7.99 -25.77 5.39
C ASN A 122 -7.85 -25.90 6.92
N ARG A 123 -6.93 -26.73 7.45
CA ARG A 123 -6.65 -26.82 8.90
C ARG A 123 -5.45 -25.95 9.33
N PHE A 124 -4.62 -25.51 8.38
CA PHE A 124 -3.40 -24.75 8.66
C PHE A 124 -3.65 -23.26 9.02
N ASP A 125 -4.79 -22.69 8.65
CA ASP A 125 -5.00 -21.23 8.73
C ASP A 125 -5.40 -20.73 10.13
N LYS A 126 -6.26 -21.47 10.85
CA LYS A 126 -6.75 -21.06 12.18
C LYS A 126 -5.67 -21.10 13.28
N ASN A 127 -4.74 -22.05 13.21
CA ASN A 127 -3.64 -22.15 14.19
C ASN A 127 -2.49 -21.19 13.88
N ARG A 128 -2.28 -20.82 12.60
CA ARG A 128 -1.29 -19.80 12.21
C ARG A 128 -1.64 -18.45 12.81
N ASN A 129 -2.87 -17.97 12.67
CA ASN A 129 -3.28 -16.65 13.19
C ASN A 129 -3.14 -16.51 14.72
N ARG A 130 -3.48 -17.54 15.51
CA ARG A 130 -3.23 -17.52 16.96
C ARG A 130 -1.75 -17.51 17.33
N SER A 131 -0.91 -18.24 16.60
CA SER A 131 0.56 -18.23 16.82
C SER A 131 1.23 -16.92 16.35
N LEU A 132 0.65 -16.28 15.33
CA LEU A 132 1.15 -15.03 14.75
C LEU A 132 1.01 -13.86 15.72
N ASP A 133 -0.10 -13.77 16.46
CA ASP A 133 -0.34 -12.71 17.45
C ASP A 133 0.52 -12.88 18.71
N VAL A 134 0.68 -14.11 19.22
CA VAL A 134 1.50 -14.38 20.42
C VAL A 134 2.98 -14.06 20.19
N LEU A 135 3.48 -14.28 18.98
CA LEU A 135 4.87 -13.97 18.62
C LEU A 135 5.07 -12.50 18.20
N ALA A 136 4.01 -11.71 18.03
CA ALA A 136 4.15 -10.31 17.58
C ALA A 136 5.00 -9.45 18.54
N PRO A 137 4.80 -9.48 19.88
CA PRO A 137 5.64 -8.72 20.81
C PRO A 137 7.11 -9.18 20.77
N ILE A 138 7.33 -10.50 20.64
CA ILE A 138 8.67 -11.08 20.51
C ILE A 138 9.36 -10.60 19.23
N ARG A 139 8.63 -10.53 18.11
CA ARG A 139 9.16 -10.02 16.84
C ARG A 139 9.54 -8.55 16.93
N VAL A 140 8.71 -7.73 17.58
CA VAL A 140 8.99 -6.29 17.79
C VAL A 140 10.29 -6.12 18.57
N GLU A 141 10.42 -6.81 19.70
CA GLU A 141 11.61 -6.72 20.56
C GLU A 141 12.87 -7.28 19.86
N ALA A 142 12.74 -8.38 19.11
CA ALA A 142 13.84 -8.94 18.33
C ALA A 142 14.30 -7.99 17.22
N LEU A 143 13.38 -7.33 16.51
CA LEU A 143 13.71 -6.33 15.50
C LEU A 143 14.47 -5.16 16.13
N ALA A 144 14.01 -4.65 17.27
CA ALA A 144 14.66 -3.56 17.98
C ALA A 144 16.11 -3.92 18.38
N LYS A 145 16.32 -5.10 18.98
CA LYS A 145 17.65 -5.58 19.38
C LYS A 145 18.58 -5.81 18.20
N THR A 146 18.07 -6.40 17.13
CA THR A 146 18.85 -6.61 15.91
C THR A 146 19.24 -5.27 15.30
N PHE A 147 18.32 -4.31 15.20
CA PHE A 147 18.60 -2.99 14.64
C PHE A 147 19.66 -2.24 15.45
N ALA A 148 19.54 -2.21 16.78
CA ALA A 148 20.53 -1.57 17.66
C ALA A 148 21.93 -2.16 17.47
N THR A 149 22.02 -3.50 17.41
CA THR A 149 23.29 -4.20 17.17
C THR A 149 23.87 -3.88 15.79
N LEU A 150 23.04 -3.86 14.74
CA LEU A 150 23.50 -3.57 13.38
C LEU A 150 24.02 -2.14 13.23
N ILE A 151 23.35 -1.14 13.82
CA ILE A 151 23.83 0.25 13.77
C ILE A 151 25.17 0.39 14.48
N SER A 152 25.36 -0.33 15.60
CA SER A 152 26.65 -0.35 16.31
C SER A 152 27.75 -1.00 15.48
N ASN A 153 27.46 -2.12 14.81
CA ASN A 153 28.44 -2.87 14.03
C ASN A 153 28.77 -2.22 12.67
N PHE A 154 27.86 -1.43 12.13
CA PHE A 154 27.95 -0.84 10.78
C PHE A 154 27.67 0.67 10.82
N SER A 155 28.41 1.39 11.66
CA SER A 155 28.20 2.82 11.93
C SER A 155 28.37 3.75 10.72
N THR A 156 29.07 3.29 9.67
CA THR A 156 29.30 4.02 8.43
C THR A 156 28.13 3.95 7.44
N ILE A 157 27.14 3.10 7.70
CA ILE A 157 26.00 2.87 6.81
C ILE A 157 24.80 3.68 7.27
N ASP A 158 24.06 4.22 6.31
CA ASP A 158 22.83 4.95 6.59
C ASP A 158 21.83 4.06 7.35
N ARG A 159 21.24 4.63 8.39
CA ARG A 159 20.32 3.90 9.29
C ARG A 159 19.06 3.45 8.55
N GLY A 160 18.59 4.23 7.57
CA GLY A 160 17.47 3.86 6.71
C GLY A 160 17.78 2.63 5.86
N THR A 161 19.02 2.52 5.38
CA THR A 161 19.50 1.33 4.65
C THR A 161 19.51 0.09 5.54
N ILE A 162 20.04 0.20 6.77
CA ILE A 162 20.01 -0.91 7.74
C ILE A 162 18.56 -1.32 8.06
N TRP A 163 17.66 -0.35 8.21
CA TRP A 163 16.24 -0.62 8.45
C TRP A 163 15.57 -1.35 7.29
N ALA A 164 15.86 -0.96 6.04
CA ALA A 164 15.37 -1.63 4.84
C ALA A 164 15.89 -3.07 4.71
N ILE A 165 17.16 -3.31 5.04
CA ILE A 165 17.72 -4.67 5.10
C ILE A 165 16.97 -5.52 6.15
N LEU A 166 16.74 -4.96 7.33
CA LEU A 166 16.03 -5.64 8.41
C LEU A 166 14.57 -5.96 8.02
N GLN A 167 13.89 -5.04 7.31
CA GLN A 167 12.56 -5.29 6.75
C GLN A 167 12.57 -6.49 5.79
N LYS A 168 13.53 -6.57 4.86
CA LYS A 168 13.68 -7.70 3.93
C LYS A 168 13.94 -9.01 4.69
N THR A 169 14.83 -8.98 5.68
CA THR A 169 15.13 -10.12 6.58
C THR A 169 13.89 -10.60 7.32
N HIS A 170 13.07 -9.67 7.84
CA HIS A 170 11.82 -10.00 8.51
C HIS A 170 10.83 -10.72 7.58
N LEU A 171 10.60 -10.18 6.38
CA LEU A 171 9.68 -10.77 5.40
C LEU A 171 10.12 -12.18 5.00
N HIS A 172 11.42 -12.36 4.79
CA HIS A 172 12.00 -13.65 4.46
C HIS A 172 11.71 -14.70 5.53
N LEU A 173 12.06 -14.41 6.78
CA LEU A 173 11.88 -15.34 7.90
C LEU A 173 10.40 -15.58 8.23
N PHE A 174 9.55 -14.56 8.06
CA PHE A 174 8.11 -14.69 8.27
C PHE A 174 7.45 -15.62 7.25
N SER A 175 7.88 -15.56 5.98
CA SER A 175 7.34 -16.39 4.90
C SER A 175 7.77 -17.86 4.98
N ASN A 176 8.80 -18.17 5.79
CA ASN A 176 9.43 -19.48 5.90
C ASN A 176 9.83 -20.08 4.52
N THR A 177 10.07 -19.21 3.53
CA THR A 177 10.37 -19.55 2.14
C THR A 177 11.45 -18.61 1.64
N LEU A 178 12.40 -19.13 0.85
CA LEU A 178 13.41 -18.31 0.22
C LEU A 178 12.77 -17.51 -0.93
N ILE A 179 12.31 -16.28 -0.65
CA ILE A 179 11.73 -15.41 -1.68
C ILE A 179 12.81 -14.44 -2.20
N PRO A 180 13.14 -14.46 -3.51
CA PRO A 180 14.02 -13.49 -4.13
C PRO A 180 13.61 -12.04 -3.84
N SER A 181 14.57 -11.17 -3.52
CA SER A 181 14.29 -9.77 -3.16
C SER A 181 13.51 -9.01 -4.24
N LYS A 182 13.75 -9.32 -5.52
CA LYS A 182 13.04 -8.71 -6.64
C LYS A 182 11.53 -9.03 -6.62
N ILE A 183 11.16 -10.24 -6.21
CA ILE A 183 9.75 -10.63 -6.09
C ILE A 183 9.08 -9.88 -4.93
N ILE A 184 9.77 -9.74 -3.79
CA ILE A 184 9.28 -8.96 -2.66
C ILE A 184 9.05 -7.50 -3.05
N GLU A 185 10.03 -6.89 -3.73
CA GLU A 185 9.93 -5.51 -4.22
C GLU A 185 8.77 -5.33 -5.20
N ASN A 186 8.59 -6.27 -6.14
CA ASN A 186 7.48 -6.25 -7.08
C ASN A 186 6.11 -6.35 -6.35
N ILE A 187 5.99 -7.23 -5.35
CA ILE A 187 4.74 -7.39 -4.57
C ILE A 187 4.44 -6.13 -3.76
N ILE A 188 5.46 -5.57 -3.08
CA ILE A 188 5.29 -4.33 -2.30
C ILE A 188 4.87 -3.18 -3.22
N SER A 189 5.56 -3.02 -4.35
CA SER A 189 5.23 -2.00 -5.36
C SER A 189 3.81 -2.18 -5.90
N ALA A 190 3.41 -3.42 -6.23
CA ALA A 190 2.06 -3.72 -6.68
C ALA A 190 1.01 -3.39 -5.61
N HIS A 191 1.27 -3.75 -4.35
CA HIS A 191 0.37 -3.44 -3.24
C HIS A 191 0.27 -1.94 -2.98
N GLN A 192 1.38 -1.19 -3.02
CA GLN A 192 1.39 0.26 -2.91
C GLN A 192 0.63 0.94 -4.06
N SER A 193 0.82 0.44 -5.29
CA SER A 193 0.08 0.89 -6.46
C SER A 193 -1.42 0.67 -6.27
N TRP A 194 -1.84 -0.54 -5.89
CA TRP A 194 -3.23 -0.85 -5.57
C TRP A 194 -3.80 0.05 -4.48
N ALA A 195 -3.07 0.23 -3.36
CA ALA A 195 -3.50 1.08 -2.25
C ALA A 195 -3.73 2.54 -2.68
N LYS A 196 -2.92 3.02 -3.65
CA LYS A 196 -3.07 4.37 -4.22
C LYS A 196 -4.22 4.46 -5.23
N THR A 197 -4.33 3.51 -6.16
CA THR A 197 -5.26 3.60 -7.29
C THR A 197 -6.66 3.12 -6.97
N SER A 198 -6.82 2.10 -6.11
CA SER A 198 -8.13 1.53 -5.77
C SER A 198 -9.05 2.55 -5.07
N GLY A 199 -8.51 3.37 -4.16
CA GLY A 199 -9.27 4.45 -3.51
C GLY A 199 -9.76 5.48 -4.53
N THR A 200 -8.87 5.95 -5.42
CA THR A 200 -9.26 6.88 -6.50
C THR A 200 -10.26 6.27 -7.48
N ALA A 201 -10.14 4.97 -7.78
CA ALA A 201 -11.11 4.27 -8.62
C ALA A 201 -12.49 4.21 -7.95
N PHE A 202 -12.53 3.97 -6.64
CA PHE A 202 -13.77 3.94 -5.86
C PHE A 202 -14.41 5.33 -5.76
N GLU A 203 -13.63 6.37 -5.50
CA GLU A 203 -14.09 7.76 -5.54
C GLU A 203 -14.70 8.10 -6.91
N ARG A 204 -14.03 7.71 -8.00
CA ARG A 204 -14.53 7.94 -9.37
C ARG A 204 -15.81 7.17 -9.65
N PHE A 205 -15.91 5.94 -9.17
CA PHE A 205 -17.14 5.15 -9.26
C PHE A 205 -18.30 5.87 -8.57
N ILE A 206 -18.11 6.33 -7.32
CA ILE A 206 -19.14 7.09 -6.58
C ILE A 206 -19.53 8.34 -7.36
N ALA A 207 -18.54 9.14 -7.79
CA ALA A 207 -18.80 10.39 -8.50
C ALA A 207 -19.63 10.18 -9.77
N ASN A 208 -19.26 9.19 -10.59
CA ASN A 208 -20.01 8.84 -11.80
C ASN A 208 -21.40 8.30 -11.48
N HIS A 209 -21.51 7.46 -10.45
CA HIS A 209 -22.79 6.85 -10.08
C HIS A 209 -23.80 7.90 -9.61
N LEU A 210 -23.40 8.81 -8.71
CA LEU A 210 -24.30 9.85 -8.21
C LEU A 210 -24.70 10.86 -9.30
N SER A 211 -23.77 11.19 -10.21
CA SER A 211 -24.06 12.05 -11.36
C SER A 211 -25.05 11.38 -12.35
N ASN A 212 -25.06 10.04 -12.42
CA ASN A 212 -26.04 9.30 -13.23
C ASN A 212 -27.43 9.26 -12.57
N ILE A 213 -27.50 9.23 -11.23
CA ILE A 213 -28.78 9.27 -10.50
C ILE A 213 -29.43 10.65 -10.68
N ILE A 214 -28.64 11.72 -10.50
CA ILE A 214 -29.11 13.11 -10.63
C ILE A 214 -28.18 13.84 -11.61
N PRO A 215 -28.59 14.07 -12.87
CA PRO A 215 -27.74 14.70 -13.89
C PRO A 215 -27.20 16.09 -13.51
N ASP A 216 -27.97 16.84 -12.73
CA ASP A 216 -27.60 18.18 -12.25
C ASP A 216 -26.65 18.17 -11.02
N LEU A 217 -26.30 16.98 -10.53
CA LEU A 217 -25.39 16.77 -9.41
C LEU A 217 -24.00 16.42 -9.93
N THR A 218 -23.01 17.21 -9.54
CA THR A 218 -21.61 17.00 -9.86
C THR A 218 -20.85 16.67 -8.58
N VAL A 219 -20.10 15.57 -8.60
CA VAL A 219 -19.24 15.17 -7.49
C VAL A 219 -17.79 15.41 -7.87
N VAL A 220 -17.06 16.18 -7.06
CA VAL A 220 -15.72 16.67 -7.39
C VAL A 220 -14.75 16.49 -6.23
N LYS A 221 -13.45 16.44 -6.52
CA LYS A 221 -12.42 16.46 -5.47
C LYS A 221 -12.26 17.86 -4.88
N PRO A 222 -11.68 18.01 -3.68
CA PRO A 222 -11.38 19.33 -3.11
C PRO A 222 -10.53 20.24 -4.04
N SER A 223 -9.58 19.68 -4.79
CA SER A 223 -8.77 20.41 -5.77
C SER A 223 -9.60 20.97 -6.93
N ASP A 224 -10.58 20.19 -7.38
CA ASP A 224 -11.43 20.54 -8.52
C ASP A 224 -12.49 21.56 -8.09
N LEU A 225 -13.01 21.43 -6.86
CA LEU A 225 -13.86 22.45 -6.25
C LEU A 225 -13.12 23.78 -6.15
N ALA A 226 -11.85 23.80 -5.74
CA ALA A 226 -11.05 25.02 -5.69
C ALA A 226 -10.94 25.70 -7.07
N THR A 227 -10.86 24.91 -8.15
CA THR A 227 -10.89 25.43 -9.52
C THR A 227 -12.28 25.95 -9.90
N LEU A 228 -13.36 25.23 -9.58
CA LEU A 228 -14.74 25.66 -9.87
C LEU A 228 -15.09 26.99 -9.19
N LYS A 229 -14.61 27.21 -7.96
CA LYS A 229 -14.77 28.46 -7.22
C LYS A 229 -14.28 29.70 -7.98
N THR A 230 -13.25 29.54 -8.81
CA THR A 230 -12.69 30.67 -9.59
C THR A 230 -13.56 31.06 -10.78
N LYS A 231 -14.40 30.13 -11.26
CA LYS A 231 -15.20 30.31 -12.49
C LYS A 231 -16.66 30.60 -12.21
N HIS A 232 -17.16 30.20 -11.05
CA HIS A 232 -18.56 30.29 -10.73
C HIS A 232 -18.80 30.63 -9.25
N SER A 233 -19.89 31.35 -8.99
CA SER A 233 -20.41 31.53 -7.63
C SER A 233 -21.12 30.27 -7.17
N ILE A 234 -20.73 29.75 -6.01
CA ILE A 234 -21.29 28.55 -5.40
C ILE A 234 -21.80 28.93 -4.00
N LYS A 235 -23.11 28.77 -3.78
CA LYS A 235 -23.76 28.99 -2.48
C LYS A 235 -23.34 27.91 -1.48
N ASN A 236 -23.43 28.23 -0.18
CA ASN A 236 -23.06 27.36 0.94
C ASN A 236 -21.58 26.99 1.04
N ILE A 237 -20.71 27.61 0.25
CA ILE A 237 -19.31 27.20 0.18
C ILE A 237 -18.47 27.72 1.34
N ASP A 238 -18.90 28.83 1.92
CA ASP A 238 -18.41 29.45 3.15
C ASP A 238 -18.62 28.54 4.37
N LYS A 239 -19.61 27.61 4.28
CA LYS A 239 -19.85 26.58 5.30
C LYS A 239 -18.73 25.53 5.35
N LEU A 240 -17.84 25.45 4.35
CA LEU A 240 -16.61 24.65 4.43
C LEU A 240 -15.58 25.35 5.31
N ILE A 241 -15.44 24.88 6.54
CA ILE A 241 -14.43 25.40 7.48
C ILE A 241 -13.11 24.67 7.27
N GLY A 242 -12.07 25.41 6.87
CA GLY A 242 -10.71 24.90 6.70
C GLY A 242 -10.45 24.20 5.36
N ARG A 243 -9.31 23.51 5.26
CA ARG A 243 -8.99 22.66 4.11
C ARG A 243 -9.75 21.36 4.31
N SER A 244 -10.84 21.15 3.56
CA SER A 244 -11.57 19.88 3.64
C SER A 244 -10.63 18.74 3.25
N GLU A 245 -10.44 17.81 4.18
CA GLU A 245 -9.71 16.54 3.98
C GLU A 245 -10.65 15.42 3.53
N ASP A 246 -11.93 15.72 3.30
CA ASP A 246 -12.91 14.75 2.81
C ASP A 246 -12.64 14.43 1.33
N ASP A 247 -12.96 13.20 0.94
CA ASP A 247 -12.53 12.67 -0.35
C ASP A 247 -13.27 13.33 -1.52
N LEU A 248 -14.55 13.67 -1.34
CA LEU A 248 -15.45 14.15 -2.38
C LEU A 248 -16.40 15.25 -1.90
N MET A 249 -16.63 16.24 -2.75
CA MET A 249 -17.55 17.36 -2.57
C MET A 249 -18.73 17.21 -3.52
N VAL A 250 -19.95 17.43 -3.04
CA VAL A 250 -21.17 17.30 -3.83
C VAL A 250 -21.72 18.68 -4.15
N VAL A 251 -21.78 19.02 -5.43
CA VAL A 251 -22.29 20.29 -5.94
C VAL A 251 -23.55 20.01 -6.76
N TYR A 252 -24.63 20.72 -6.48
CA TYR A 252 -25.86 20.64 -7.25
C TYR A 252 -26.12 21.96 -7.97
N LYS A 253 -26.57 21.88 -9.22
CA LYS A 253 -26.90 23.03 -10.04
C LYS A 253 -28.40 23.10 -10.28
N ASP A 254 -29.05 24.16 -9.80
CA ASP A 254 -30.40 24.51 -10.25
C ASP A 254 -30.33 25.44 -11.48
N ILE A 255 -31.48 25.88 -11.98
CA ILE A 255 -31.60 26.76 -13.16
C ILE A 255 -30.76 28.04 -13.01
N ASN A 256 -30.61 28.56 -11.79
CA ASN A 256 -30.08 29.89 -11.51
C ASN A 256 -28.76 29.89 -10.71
N ASN A 257 -28.46 28.83 -9.98
CA ASN A 257 -27.41 28.79 -8.95
C ASN A 257 -26.75 27.43 -8.84
N MET A 258 -25.52 27.43 -8.32
CA MET A 258 -24.87 26.22 -7.83
C MET A 258 -24.78 26.24 -6.31
N TYR A 259 -24.98 25.08 -5.69
CA TYR A 259 -24.95 24.90 -4.25
C TYR A 259 -23.95 23.81 -3.91
N LEU A 260 -23.12 24.08 -2.91
CA LEU A 260 -22.48 23.00 -2.19
C LEU A 260 -23.53 22.30 -1.32
N ILE A 261 -23.77 21.02 -1.63
CA ILE A 261 -24.75 20.19 -0.93
C ILE A 261 -24.11 19.50 0.27
N GLY A 262 -22.88 19.01 0.11
CA GLY A 262 -22.23 18.28 1.18
C GLY A 262 -20.91 17.66 0.82
N VAL A 263 -20.43 16.81 1.72
CA VAL A 263 -19.18 16.07 1.61
C VAL A 263 -19.43 14.58 1.70
N ILE A 264 -18.58 13.80 1.03
CA ILE A 264 -18.58 12.35 1.07
C ILE A 264 -17.17 11.87 1.43
N GLN A 265 -17.13 11.01 2.44
CA GLN A 265 -15.95 10.23 2.79
C GLN A 265 -16.06 8.86 2.13
N ALA A 266 -15.23 8.63 1.11
CA ALA A 266 -15.27 7.46 0.25
C ALA A 266 -14.15 6.50 0.62
N LYS A 267 -14.46 5.45 1.41
CA LYS A 267 -13.44 4.51 1.92
C LYS A 267 -13.74 3.09 1.45
N THR A 268 -12.73 2.42 0.89
CA THR A 268 -12.85 0.99 0.55
C THR A 268 -12.87 0.09 1.80
N SER A 269 -12.43 0.61 2.96
CA SER A 269 -12.42 -0.09 4.25
C SER A 269 -12.56 0.90 5.41
N VAL A 270 -13.35 0.52 6.41
CA VAL A 270 -13.73 1.34 7.58
C VAL A 270 -12.85 1.05 8.80
N ARG A 271 -11.58 0.64 8.63
CA ARG A 271 -10.65 0.31 9.74
C ARG A 271 -10.30 1.56 10.58
N ASP A 272 -9.13 1.60 11.24
CA ASP A 272 -8.71 2.58 12.27
C ASP A 272 -8.78 4.09 11.91
N ARG A 273 -9.27 4.45 10.73
CA ARG A 273 -9.39 5.81 10.18
C ARG A 273 -10.68 6.54 10.56
N ILE A 274 -11.67 5.83 11.11
CA ILE A 274 -13.00 6.36 11.51
C ILE A 274 -12.91 7.57 12.45
N LYS A 275 -11.96 7.60 13.39
CA LYS A 275 -11.91 8.66 14.41
C LYS A 275 -11.61 10.05 13.82
N MET A 276 -10.72 10.08 12.84
CA MET A 276 -10.35 11.33 12.15
C MET A 276 -11.50 11.78 11.25
N ASP A 277 -12.01 10.84 10.45
CA ASP A 277 -13.16 11.02 9.56
C ASP A 277 -14.40 11.52 10.33
N ALA A 278 -14.64 10.99 11.53
CA ALA A 278 -15.75 11.37 12.39
C ALA A 278 -15.71 12.85 12.80
N SER A 279 -14.52 13.35 13.14
CA SER A 279 -14.35 14.73 13.62
C SER A 279 -14.68 15.74 12.51
N HIS A 280 -14.23 15.47 11.28
CA HIS A 280 -14.52 16.34 10.13
C HIS A 280 -16.00 16.31 9.75
N SER A 281 -16.60 15.12 9.75
CA SER A 281 -18.02 14.98 9.44
C SER A 281 -18.88 15.80 10.42
N GLN A 282 -18.58 15.78 11.72
CA GLN A 282 -19.31 16.56 12.72
C GLN A 282 -19.25 18.08 12.49
N ILE A 283 -18.13 18.59 11.95
CA ILE A 283 -18.01 20.00 11.56
C ILE A 283 -19.01 20.31 10.43
N MET A 284 -19.09 19.43 9.42
CA MET A 284 -20.01 19.61 8.29
C MET A 284 -21.48 19.50 8.70
N LEU A 285 -21.81 18.55 9.60
CA LEU A 285 -23.13 18.42 10.21
C LEU A 285 -23.59 19.73 10.87
N ARG A 286 -22.71 20.36 11.66
CA ARG A 286 -22.99 21.64 12.34
C ARG A 286 -23.06 22.81 11.37
N ALA A 287 -22.36 22.74 10.26
CA ALA A 287 -22.40 23.75 9.21
C ALA A 287 -23.67 23.66 8.34
N GLY A 288 -24.54 22.66 8.57
CA GLY A 288 -25.77 22.46 7.80
C GLY A 288 -25.52 21.89 6.40
N LEU A 289 -24.37 21.24 6.19
CA LEU A 289 -24.03 20.52 4.97
C LEU A 289 -24.30 19.03 5.15
N TRP A 290 -24.71 18.36 4.08
CA TRP A 290 -24.78 16.91 4.09
C TRP A 290 -23.38 16.30 4.30
N SER A 291 -23.31 15.22 5.05
CA SER A 291 -22.07 14.48 5.27
C SER A 291 -22.40 13.00 5.32
N ALA A 292 -21.75 12.24 4.45
CA ALA A 292 -21.96 10.81 4.32
C ALA A 292 -20.65 10.06 4.29
N HIS A 293 -20.71 8.82 4.80
CA HIS A 293 -19.63 7.86 4.66
C HIS A 293 -20.07 6.78 3.67
N ILE A 294 -19.34 6.58 2.58
CA ILE A 294 -19.64 5.56 1.58
C ILE A 294 -18.52 4.54 1.58
N THR A 295 -18.89 3.27 1.75
CA THR A 295 -17.91 2.20 1.94
C THR A 295 -18.34 0.86 1.39
N ILE A 296 -17.36 0.02 1.04
CA ILE A 296 -17.56 -1.38 0.68
C ILE A 296 -17.58 -2.24 1.96
N ASP A 297 -16.65 -1.97 2.89
CA ASP A 297 -16.48 -2.69 4.15
C ASP A 297 -16.48 -4.23 4.01
N PRO A 298 -15.52 -4.82 3.27
CA PRO A 298 -15.48 -6.26 2.98
C PRO A 298 -15.34 -7.12 4.24
N ASP A 299 -14.71 -6.57 5.29
CA ASP A 299 -14.49 -7.24 6.57
C ASP A 299 -15.67 -7.06 7.56
N ASN A 300 -16.75 -6.40 7.13
CA ASN A 300 -17.95 -6.11 7.92
C ASN A 300 -17.65 -5.43 9.28
N PHE A 301 -16.75 -4.44 9.31
CA PHE A 301 -16.47 -3.66 10.52
C PHE A 301 -17.70 -2.90 11.02
N LEU A 302 -18.56 -2.39 10.13
CA LEU A 302 -19.79 -1.70 10.51
C LEU A 302 -20.79 -2.62 11.23
N GLY A 303 -20.63 -3.94 11.12
CA GLY A 303 -21.39 -4.90 11.90
C GLY A 303 -21.02 -4.93 13.40
N LYS A 304 -19.91 -4.31 13.81
CA LYS A 304 -19.52 -4.25 15.22
C LYS A 304 -20.29 -3.12 15.93
N PRO A 305 -20.82 -3.36 17.15
CA PRO A 305 -21.70 -2.41 17.86
C PRO A 305 -21.16 -0.99 17.94
N LYS A 306 -19.88 -0.85 18.32
CA LYS A 306 -19.21 0.46 18.44
C LYS A 306 -19.27 1.32 17.17
N PHE A 307 -19.18 0.71 15.99
CA PHE A 307 -19.21 1.45 14.73
C PHE A 307 -20.64 1.75 14.29
N ARG A 308 -21.55 0.83 14.56
CA ARG A 308 -22.99 1.03 14.34
C ARG A 308 -23.53 2.18 15.19
N GLU A 309 -23.15 2.26 16.47
CA GLU A 309 -23.53 3.36 17.37
C GLU A 309 -23.07 4.75 16.88
N LEU A 310 -21.91 4.84 16.19
CA LEU A 310 -21.43 6.08 15.60
C LEU A 310 -22.25 6.50 14.37
N ALA A 311 -22.63 5.53 13.53
CA ALA A 311 -23.47 5.76 12.37
C ALA A 311 -24.90 6.18 12.79
N ASP A 312 -25.49 5.43 13.72
CA ASP A 312 -26.84 5.66 14.24
C ASP A 312 -26.92 6.93 15.10
N GLY A 313 -25.79 7.40 15.61
CA GLY A 313 -25.72 8.62 16.43
C GLY A 313 -26.11 8.43 17.90
N VAL A 314 -26.15 7.17 18.35
CA VAL A 314 -26.42 6.77 19.74
C VAL A 314 -25.14 6.80 20.59
N SER A 315 -23.97 6.97 19.95
CA SER A 315 -22.69 7.09 20.65
C SER A 315 -22.61 8.32 21.55
N VAL A 316 -21.64 8.33 22.48
CA VAL A 316 -21.32 9.50 23.34
C VAL A 316 -20.98 10.75 22.52
N LEU A 317 -20.51 10.58 21.29
CA LEU A 317 -20.20 11.67 20.38
C LEU A 317 -21.44 12.23 19.64
N GLY A 318 -22.60 11.57 19.79
CA GLY A 318 -23.82 11.85 19.02
C GLY A 318 -23.71 11.36 17.57
N ALA A 319 -24.56 11.93 16.70
CA ALA A 319 -24.54 11.67 15.27
C ALA A 319 -23.21 12.12 14.63
N VAL A 320 -22.55 11.19 13.95
CA VAL A 320 -21.29 11.46 13.26
C VAL A 320 -21.52 11.76 11.78
N TRP A 321 -22.40 11.00 11.12
CA TRP A 321 -22.80 11.22 9.72
C TRP A 321 -24.33 11.37 9.63
N HIS A 322 -24.79 11.96 8.53
CA HIS A 322 -26.22 11.89 8.15
C HIS A 322 -26.59 10.50 7.62
N GLY A 323 -25.62 9.75 7.10
CA GLY A 323 -25.81 8.37 6.69
C GLY A 323 -24.50 7.71 6.29
N VAL A 324 -24.41 6.41 6.60
CA VAL A 324 -23.35 5.52 6.16
C VAL A 324 -23.93 4.58 5.11
N TYR A 325 -23.45 4.65 3.88
CA TYR A 325 -23.94 3.87 2.75
C TYR A 325 -22.98 2.74 2.44
N LYS A 326 -23.47 1.50 2.53
CA LYS A 326 -22.67 0.31 2.35
C LYS A 326 -22.93 -0.32 0.97
N LEU A 327 -21.89 -0.51 0.18
CA LEU A 327 -21.90 -1.34 -1.01
C LEU A 327 -21.64 -2.80 -0.62
N SER A 328 -22.71 -3.55 -0.35
CA SER A 328 -22.63 -4.97 0.03
C SER A 328 -23.90 -5.68 -0.40
N SER A 329 -23.79 -6.97 -0.76
CA SER A 329 -24.95 -7.80 -1.13
C SER A 329 -25.92 -8.04 0.03
N ILE A 330 -25.47 -7.85 1.27
CA ILE A 330 -26.30 -7.93 2.49
C ILE A 330 -25.95 -6.72 3.36
N VAL A 331 -26.94 -5.85 3.58
CA VAL A 331 -26.84 -4.71 4.47
C VAL A 331 -27.88 -4.86 5.57
N SER A 332 -27.40 -4.91 6.82
CA SER A 332 -28.28 -4.78 7.99
C SER A 332 -28.53 -3.30 8.20
N GLU A 333 -29.56 -2.78 7.55
CA GLU A 333 -29.94 -1.37 7.67
C GLU A 333 -30.25 -0.99 9.13
N SER A 334 -30.05 0.28 9.45
CA SER A 334 -30.33 0.92 10.74
C SER A 334 -30.67 2.39 10.54
N GLU A 335 -30.85 3.14 11.63
CA GLU A 335 -31.14 4.58 11.56
C GLU A 335 -30.03 5.39 10.87
N GLY A 336 -28.78 4.92 10.88
CA GLY A 336 -27.65 5.59 10.25
C GLY A 336 -26.88 4.75 9.23
N VAL A 337 -27.22 3.48 9.02
CA VAL A 337 -26.58 2.60 8.02
C VAL A 337 -27.60 2.19 6.97
N PHE A 338 -27.28 2.46 5.71
CA PHE A 338 -28.18 2.24 4.57
C PHE A 338 -27.49 1.41 3.50
N ASP A 339 -28.29 0.71 2.70
CA ASP A 339 -27.81 0.19 1.42
C ASP A 339 -27.41 1.35 0.49
N PHE A 340 -26.35 1.18 -0.29
CA PHE A 340 -25.90 2.18 -1.25
C PHE A 340 -26.99 2.57 -2.26
N ASP A 341 -27.84 1.63 -2.66
CA ASP A 341 -28.90 1.88 -3.66
C ASP A 341 -29.96 2.89 -3.16
N LYS A 342 -30.08 3.08 -1.84
CA LYS A 342 -30.95 4.09 -1.22
C LYS A 342 -30.53 5.53 -1.54
N LEU A 343 -29.31 5.78 -2.03
CA LEU A 343 -28.91 7.11 -2.48
C LEU A 343 -29.83 7.65 -3.59
N SER A 344 -30.42 6.77 -4.40
CA SER A 344 -31.40 7.16 -5.42
C SER A 344 -32.63 7.87 -4.84
N THR A 345 -33.10 7.45 -3.65
CA THR A 345 -34.25 8.06 -2.96
C THR A 345 -33.85 9.12 -1.95
N HIS A 346 -32.65 9.03 -1.38
CA HIS A 346 -32.17 9.96 -0.36
C HIS A 346 -31.64 11.27 -0.96
N LEU A 347 -30.92 11.23 -2.09
CA LEU A 347 -30.30 12.42 -2.67
C LEU A 347 -31.28 13.58 -2.94
N PRO A 348 -32.49 13.35 -3.49
CA PRO A 348 -33.46 14.43 -3.65
C PRO A 348 -33.88 15.07 -2.31
N GLN A 349 -34.07 14.26 -1.26
CA GLN A 349 -34.42 14.76 0.08
C GLN A 349 -33.26 15.59 0.67
N ILE A 350 -32.03 15.11 0.49
CA ILE A 350 -30.79 15.77 0.93
C ILE A 350 -30.66 17.15 0.27
N ILE A 351 -30.78 17.20 -1.06
CA ILE A 351 -30.67 18.45 -1.84
C ILE A 351 -31.69 19.47 -1.35
N GLN A 352 -32.95 19.06 -1.20
CA GLN A 352 -34.02 19.92 -0.71
C GLN A 352 -33.77 20.38 0.73
N ALA A 353 -33.28 19.51 1.62
CA ALA A 353 -32.98 19.87 3.00
C ALA A 353 -31.85 20.90 3.09
N VAL A 354 -30.79 20.77 2.27
CA VAL A 354 -29.67 21.72 2.27
C VAL A 354 -30.07 23.06 1.66
N ILE A 355 -30.79 23.06 0.53
CA ILE A 355 -31.24 24.31 -0.12
C ILE A 355 -32.20 25.10 0.78
N ASN A 356 -33.09 24.40 1.49
CA ASN A 356 -34.06 25.03 2.40
C ASN A 356 -33.50 25.29 3.81
N GLU A 357 -32.20 25.07 4.04
CA GLU A 357 -31.53 25.25 5.34
C GLU A 357 -32.17 24.46 6.50
N LYS A 358 -32.66 23.26 6.21
CA LYS A 358 -33.28 22.34 7.18
C LYS A 358 -32.35 21.22 7.67
N MET A 359 -31.08 21.24 7.26
CA MET A 359 -30.10 20.26 7.70
C MET A 359 -29.66 20.53 9.13
N SER A 360 -29.94 19.57 10.02
CA SER A 360 -29.43 19.52 11.40
C SER A 360 -28.48 18.32 11.57
N PRO A 361 -27.62 18.29 12.59
CA PRO A 361 -26.75 17.14 12.85
C PRO A 361 -27.49 15.79 13.02
N THR A 362 -28.76 15.85 13.43
CA THR A 362 -29.62 14.67 13.62
C THR A 362 -30.53 14.39 12.43
N TRP A 363 -30.44 15.18 11.36
CA TRP A 363 -31.24 14.97 10.16
C TRP A 363 -30.95 13.58 9.56
N ARG A 364 -31.99 12.91 9.09
CA ARG A 364 -31.91 11.62 8.43
C ARG A 364 -32.83 11.63 7.20
N PRO A 365 -32.43 10.97 6.11
CA PRO A 365 -33.34 10.71 5.00
C PRO A 365 -34.38 9.67 5.42
N ASN A 366 -35.61 9.81 4.90
CA ASN A 366 -36.72 8.87 5.11
C ASN A 366 -36.73 7.75 4.07
#